data_AF-A0A452FCP5-F1
#
_entry.id   AF-A0A452FCP5-F1
#
_cell.length_a   1.000
_cell.length_b   1.000
_cell.length_c   1.000
_cell.angle_alpha   90.00
_cell.angle_beta   90.00
_cell.angle_gamma   90.00
#
_symmetry.space_group_name_H-M   'P 1'
#
loop_
_entity.id
_entity.type
_entity.pdbx_description
1 polymer ?
#
loop_
_entity_poly.entity_id
_entity_poly.type
_entity_poly.pdbx_seq_one_letter_code
_entity_poly.pdbx_strand_id
1 'polypeptide(L)'
;MAAQEWDWFQREELIGQISDIRVQNLQVERENVQKRTFTRWINLHLEKCNPPLEVKDLFVDIQDGKILMALLEVLSGRNLGMNPCPLHWLTWSHPWFLSTGYQ
;
A
#
# COMPACT_ATOMS: atom_id res chain seq x y z
N MET A 1 -56.93 -6.76 -16.80
CA MET A 1 -56.23 -6.93 -15.51
C MET A 1 -54.82 -7.48 -15.72
N ALA A 2 -54.61 -8.62 -16.40
CA ALA A 2 -53.27 -9.20 -16.59
C ALA A 2 -52.24 -8.26 -17.29
N ALA A 3 -52.61 -7.56 -18.37
CA ALA A 3 -51.64 -6.74 -19.13
C ALA A 3 -50.98 -5.60 -18.30
N GLN A 4 -51.68 -5.07 -17.31
CA GLN A 4 -51.18 -3.98 -16.47
C GLN A 4 -50.23 -4.49 -15.37
N GLU A 5 -50.42 -5.75 -14.97
CA GLU A 5 -49.58 -6.46 -14.02
C GLU A 5 -48.23 -6.83 -14.64
N TRP A 6 -48.23 -7.28 -15.90
CA TRP A 6 -47.02 -7.55 -16.67
C TRP A 6 -46.16 -6.30 -16.92
N ASP A 7 -46.78 -5.14 -17.23
CA ASP A 7 -46.06 -3.85 -17.31
C ASP A 7 -45.41 -3.48 -15.98
N TRP A 8 -46.11 -3.74 -14.87
CA TRP A 8 -45.58 -3.51 -13.53
C TRP A 8 -44.36 -4.39 -13.23
N PHE A 9 -44.42 -5.68 -13.56
CA PHE A 9 -43.28 -6.59 -13.40
C PHE A 9 -42.05 -6.18 -14.21
N GLN A 10 -42.24 -5.76 -15.47
CA GLN A 10 -41.13 -5.30 -16.31
C GLN A 10 -40.47 -4.02 -15.77
N ARG A 11 -41.25 -3.13 -15.16
CA ARG A 11 -40.72 -1.93 -14.51
C ARG A 11 -39.89 -2.27 -13.29
N GLU A 12 -40.38 -3.16 -12.42
CA GLU A 12 -39.64 -3.59 -11.24
C GLU A 12 -38.34 -4.29 -11.61
N GLU A 13 -38.35 -5.14 -12.64
CA GLU A 13 -37.15 -5.76 -13.16
C GLU A 13 -36.14 -4.72 -13.68
N LEU A 14 -36.61 -3.74 -14.46
CA LEU A 14 -35.76 -2.64 -14.94
C LEU A 14 -35.18 -1.82 -13.79
N ILE A 15 -35.98 -1.51 -12.77
CA ILE A 15 -35.54 -0.79 -11.56
C ILE A 15 -34.46 -1.60 -10.83
N GLY A 16 -34.65 -2.92 -10.70
CA GLY A 16 -33.67 -3.84 -10.14
C GLY A 16 -32.34 -3.77 -10.89
N GLN A 17 -32.37 -3.93 -12.21
CA GLN A 17 -31.18 -3.87 -13.06
C GLN A 17 -30.44 -2.53 -12.94
N ILE A 18 -31.16 -1.40 -12.95
CA ILE A 18 -30.57 -0.07 -12.78
C ILE A 18 -29.92 0.06 -11.40
N SER A 19 -30.59 -0.44 -10.36
CA SER A 19 -30.06 -0.44 -8.99
C SER A 19 -28.77 -1.26 -8.90
N ASP A 20 -28.74 -2.46 -9.49
CA ASP A 20 -27.57 -3.34 -9.50
C ASP A 20 -26.37 -2.69 -10.21
N ILE A 21 -26.60 -2.11 -11.39
CA ILE A 21 -25.57 -1.36 -12.13
C ILE A 21 -25.04 -0.21 -11.27
N ARG A 22 -25.91 0.54 -10.60
CA ARG A 22 -25.50 1.64 -9.73
C ARG A 22 -24.65 1.13 -8.56
N VAL A 23 -25.04 0.04 -7.91
CA VAL A 23 -24.29 -0.55 -6.80
C VAL A 23 -22.91 -1.01 -7.27
N GLN A 24 -22.83 -1.68 -8.42
CA GLN A 24 -21.57 -2.11 -9.03
C GLN A 24 -20.65 -0.91 -9.33
N ASN A 25 -21.18 0.14 -9.95
CA ASN A 25 -20.39 1.35 -10.25
C ASN A 25 -19.88 2.02 -8.97
N LEU A 26 -20.71 2.12 -7.94
CA LEU A 26 -20.29 2.67 -6.65
C LEU A 26 -19.20 1.81 -5.99
N GLN A 27 -19.25 0.50 -6.16
CA GLN A 27 -18.23 -0.41 -5.64
C GLN A 27 -16.89 -0.18 -6.34
N VAL A 28 -16.88 -0.12 -7.68
CA VAL A 28 -15.67 0.16 -8.48
C VAL A 28 -15.06 1.50 -8.10
N GLU A 29 -15.88 2.55 -7.96
CA GLU A 29 -15.40 3.87 -7.57
C GLU A 29 -14.80 3.88 -6.16
N ARG A 30 -15.40 3.16 -5.20
CA ARG A 30 -14.86 3.00 -3.85
C ARG A 30 -13.50 2.31 -3.87
N GLU A 31 -13.37 1.23 -4.64
CA GLU A 31 -12.10 0.50 -4.77
C GLU A 31 -11.01 1.38 -5.40
N ASN A 32 -11.35 2.14 -6.44
CA ASN A 32 -10.44 3.09 -7.08
C ASN A 32 -9.98 4.18 -6.11
N VAL A 33 -10.90 4.76 -5.33
CA VAL A 33 -10.59 5.79 -4.33
C VAL A 33 -9.73 5.21 -3.20
N GLN A 34 -10.03 4.01 -2.72
CA GLN A 34 -9.22 3.34 -1.70
C GLN A 34 -7.80 3.06 -2.21
N LYS A 35 -7.67 2.49 -3.42
CA LYS A 35 -6.37 2.23 -4.05
C LYS A 35 -5.55 3.52 -4.15
N ARG A 36 -6.12 4.59 -4.73
CA ARG A 36 -5.44 5.88 -4.89
C ARG A 36 -5.04 6.52 -3.57
N THR A 37 -5.94 6.51 -2.59
CA THR A 37 -5.69 7.06 -1.26
C THR A 37 -4.56 6.33 -0.58
N PHE A 38 -4.60 5.00 -0.60
CA PHE A 38 -3.58 4.18 0.04
C PHE A 38 -2.23 4.30 -0.65
N THR A 39 -2.18 4.27 -1.99
CA THR A 39 -0.93 4.50 -2.75
C THR A 39 -0.31 5.85 -2.42
N ARG A 40 -1.10 6.94 -2.40
CA ARG A 40 -0.59 8.28 -2.02
C ARG A 40 -0.06 8.29 -0.60
N TRP A 41 -0.79 7.68 0.33
CA TRP A 41 -0.40 7.63 1.73
C TRP A 41 0.91 6.86 1.93
N ILE A 42 1.11 5.74 1.24
CA ILE A 42 2.39 5.02 1.26
C ILE A 42 3.51 5.91 0.72
N ASN A 43 3.31 6.54 -0.44
CA ASN A 43 4.35 7.38 -1.06
C ASN A 43 4.75 8.57 -0.17
N LEU A 44 3.82 9.16 0.57
CA LEU A 44 4.10 10.21 1.57
C LEU A 44 5.02 9.74 2.72
N HIS A 45 5.05 8.45 3.02
CA HIS A 45 5.96 7.90 4.02
C HIS A 45 7.27 7.44 3.40
N LEU A 46 7.22 6.84 2.21
CA LEU A 46 8.40 6.32 1.52
C LEU A 46 9.32 7.41 0.96
N GLU A 47 8.82 8.63 0.72
CA GLU A 47 9.67 9.79 0.35
C GLU A 47 10.69 10.14 1.45
N LYS A 48 10.46 9.70 2.69
CA LYS A 48 11.35 9.93 3.84
C LYS A 48 12.47 8.90 3.92
N CYS A 49 12.40 7.82 3.14
CA CYS A 49 13.44 6.80 3.06
C CYS A 49 14.65 7.32 2.30
N ASN A 50 15.83 6.76 2.60
CA ASN A 50 17.05 7.02 1.84
C ASN A 50 17.72 5.69 1.45
N PRO A 51 17.68 5.27 0.17
CA PRO A 51 17.12 6.01 -0.97
C PRO A 51 15.58 6.10 -0.94
N PRO A 52 14.99 7.12 -1.60
CA PRO A 52 13.55 7.26 -1.67
C PRO A 52 12.92 6.11 -2.45
N LEU A 53 11.79 5.61 -1.95
CA LEU A 53 11.01 4.55 -2.56
C LEU A 53 9.67 5.11 -3.07
N GLU A 54 9.12 4.51 -4.12
CA GLU A 54 7.84 4.90 -4.72
C GLU A 54 7.05 3.66 -5.13
N VAL A 55 5.75 3.69 -4.84
CA VAL A 55 4.75 2.73 -5.33
C VAL A 55 4.07 3.29 -6.58
N LYS A 56 4.17 2.57 -7.69
CA LYS A 56 3.50 2.87 -8.97
C LYS A 56 2.28 2.00 -9.18
N ASP A 57 2.39 0.70 -8.90
CA ASP A 57 1.25 -0.20 -8.82
C ASP A 57 1.22 -0.92 -7.49
N LEU A 58 0.27 -0.51 -6.64
CA LEU A 58 0.08 -1.04 -5.29
C LEU A 58 0.09 -2.56 -5.24
N PHE A 59 -0.58 -3.25 -6.16
CA PHE A 59 -0.71 -4.71 -6.07
C PHE A 59 0.51 -5.46 -6.56
N VAL A 60 1.38 -4.83 -7.34
CA VAL A 60 2.62 -5.43 -7.85
C VAL A 60 3.76 -5.12 -6.89
N ASP A 61 3.89 -3.86 -6.51
CA ASP A 61 5.05 -3.36 -5.79
C ASP A 61 5.08 -3.83 -4.32
N ILE A 62 3.94 -4.19 -3.72
CA ILE A 62 3.91 -4.71 -2.34
C ILE A 62 4.20 -6.21 -2.23
N GLN A 63 4.20 -6.96 -3.35
CA GLN A 63 4.21 -8.43 -3.31
C GLN A 63 5.48 -9.02 -2.68
N ASP A 64 6.62 -8.38 -2.92
CA ASP A 64 7.90 -8.84 -2.39
C ASP A 64 8.13 -8.43 -0.91
N GLY A 65 7.19 -7.69 -0.33
CA GLY A 65 7.20 -7.23 1.06
C GLY A 65 8.17 -6.08 1.36
N LYS A 66 9.02 -5.65 0.43
CA LYS A 66 10.04 -4.62 0.70
C LYS A 66 9.42 -3.27 1.05
N ILE A 67 8.40 -2.87 0.31
CA ILE A 67 7.64 -1.64 0.59
C ILE A 67 6.95 -1.71 1.96
N LEU A 68 6.39 -2.87 2.31
CA LEU A 68 5.75 -3.05 3.62
C LEU A 68 6.77 -2.93 4.75
N MET A 69 7.95 -3.51 4.59
CA MET A 69 9.04 -3.39 5.56
C MET A 69 9.52 -1.95 5.72
N ALA A 70 9.79 -1.24 4.62
CA ALA A 70 10.20 0.16 4.66
C ALA A 70 9.12 1.05 5.30
N LEU A 71 7.85 0.80 5.00
CA LEU A 71 6.73 1.50 5.62
C LEU A 71 6.68 1.25 7.13
N LEU A 72 6.88 0.00 7.58
CA LEU A 72 6.95 -0.33 9.01
C LEU A 72 8.14 0.35 9.71
N GLU A 73 9.31 0.42 9.08
CA GLU A 73 10.47 1.15 9.59
C GLU A 73 10.13 2.63 9.81
N VAL A 74 9.55 3.29 8.80
CA VAL A 74 9.18 4.71 8.85
C VAL A 74 8.10 4.98 9.90
N LEU A 75 7.06 4.15 9.96
CA LEU A 75 5.95 4.34 10.89
C LEU A 75 6.35 4.05 12.34
N SER A 76 7.22 3.06 12.56
CA SER A 76 7.70 2.69 13.90
C SER A 76 8.84 3.58 14.40
N GLY A 77 9.53 4.29 13.49
CA GLY A 77 10.73 5.06 13.79
C GLY A 77 11.92 4.18 14.19
N ARG A 78 11.90 2.89 13.86
CA ARG A 78 12.96 1.91 14.18
C ARG A 78 13.54 1.33 12.90
N ASN A 79 14.85 1.07 12.92
CA ASN A 79 15.51 0.35 11.84
C ASN A 79 15.24 -1.16 11.99
N LEU A 80 14.67 -1.79 10.96
CA LEU A 80 14.34 -3.22 10.94
C LEU A 80 15.36 -4.01 10.09
N GLY A 81 16.51 -3.40 9.76
CA GLY A 81 17.63 -4.07 9.10
C GLY A 81 17.53 -4.18 7.58
N MET A 82 16.56 -3.53 6.93
CA MET A 82 16.38 -3.60 5.46
C MET A 82 17.17 -2.55 4.68
N ASN A 83 17.69 -1.52 5.35
CA ASN A 83 18.67 -0.60 4.76
C ASN A 83 20.09 -1.04 5.15
N PRO A 84 20.97 -1.41 4.19
CA PRO A 84 22.39 -1.50 4.49
C PRO A 84 22.88 -0.06 4.73
N CYS A 85 22.75 0.42 5.97
CA CYS A 85 23.40 1.65 6.39
C CYS A 85 24.92 1.46 6.15
N PRO A 86 25.56 2.24 5.26
CA PRO A 86 26.99 2.11 5.01
C PRO A 86 27.84 2.42 6.26
N LEU A 87 27.23 3.01 7.29
CA LEU A 87 27.91 3.54 8.46
C LEU A 87 28.03 2.54 9.63
N HIS A 88 27.44 1.34 9.58
CA HIS A 88 27.66 0.31 10.62
C HIS A 88 28.69 -0.76 10.23
N TRP A 89 28.95 -0.98 8.93
CA TRP A 89 30.00 -1.90 8.45
C TRP A 89 31.42 -1.48 8.87
N LEU A 90 31.64 -0.21 9.19
CA LEU A 90 32.92 0.28 9.72
C LEU A 90 33.12 0.03 11.22
N THR A 91 32.11 -0.49 11.94
CA THR A 91 32.24 -0.75 13.38
C THR A 91 32.40 -2.24 13.74
N TRP A 92 32.14 -3.17 12.81
CA TRP A 92 32.22 -4.61 13.09
C TRP A 92 33.07 -5.44 12.12
N SER A 93 33.84 -4.82 11.21
CA SER A 93 34.75 -5.55 10.30
C SER A 93 36.25 -5.33 10.56
N HIS A 94 36.69 -4.87 11.73
CA HIS A 94 38.12 -4.89 12.09
C HIS A 94 38.36 -5.34 13.56
N PRO A 95 38.74 -6.61 13.79
CA PRO A 95 39.12 -7.12 15.11
C PRO A 95 40.44 -6.57 15.69
N TRP A 96 41.14 -5.65 15.01
CA TRP A 96 42.48 -5.21 15.38
C TRP A 96 42.54 -3.91 16.21
N PHE A 97 41.41 -3.24 16.47
CA PHE A 97 41.39 -1.94 17.18
C PHE A 97 41.24 -2.07 18.72
N LEU A 98 41.80 -3.13 19.31
CA LEU A 98 42.02 -3.27 20.76
C LEU A 98 43.50 -3.56 21.07
N SER A 99 44.42 -2.86 20.38
CA SER A 99 45.83 -2.89 20.74
C SER A 99 46.48 -1.52 20.59
N THR A 100 45.99 -0.56 21.37
CA THR A 100 46.80 0.55 21.88
C THR A 100 46.27 0.94 23.26
N GLY A 101 46.45 0.03 24.22
CA GLY A 101 46.50 0.40 25.62
C GLY A 101 47.80 1.16 25.88
N TYR A 102 47.68 2.42 26.27
CA TYR A 102 48.72 3.10 27.04
C TYR A 102 48.87 2.37 28.38
N GLN A 103 50.12 1.97 28.68
CA GLN A 103 50.62 1.21 29.83
C GLN A 103 50.21 -0.26 29.95
#